data_AF-A0A4P5VY03-F1
#
_entry.id   AF-A0A4P5VY03-F1
#
_cell.length_a   1.000
_cell.length_b   1.000
_cell.length_c   1.000
_cell.angle_alpha   90.00
_cell.angle_beta   90.00
_cell.angle_gamma   90.00
#
_symmetry.space_group_name_H-M   'P 1'
#
loop_
_entity.id
_entity.type
_entity.pdbx_description
1 polymer ?
#
loop_
_entity_poly.entity_id
_entity_poly.type
_entity_poly.pdbx_seq_one_letter_code
_entity_poly.pdbx_strand_id
1 'polypeptide(L)'
;MIHLLAAVQAFDTGGFTVSITDVRNNAALVEPHAGGGGVHISVPLHRFGTFEPAFFGGLDGEGERYQVGEVVVSVASVTGEVEVGGRFRFGDPDLMGVVEFGGGMHVRGAIAGENVAEVRPMYGTHTLIGAEFGPEKLRTVVGLRGALSFGNGWYGPDRHKQTGDVLVDWDWQPNDLRVQLCAGVGLP
;
A
#
# COMPACT_ATOMS: atom_id res chain seq x y z
N MET A 1 10.24 -20.66 -7.70
CA MET A 1 9.67 -19.63 -8.58
C MET A 1 9.40 -18.36 -7.80
N ILE A 2 10.23 -17.34 -8.01
CA ILE A 2 10.06 -16.03 -7.38
C ILE A 2 9.14 -15.18 -8.26
N HIS A 3 8.09 -14.59 -7.70
CA HIS A 3 7.27 -13.62 -8.42
C HIS A 3 7.74 -12.21 -8.12
N LEU A 4 7.94 -11.41 -9.16
CA LEU A 4 8.14 -9.96 -9.07
C LEU A 4 6.91 -9.28 -9.65
N LEU A 5 6.21 -8.50 -8.83
CA LEU A 5 4.97 -7.83 -9.16
C LEU A 5 5.18 -6.31 -9.12
N ALA A 6 4.82 -5.62 -10.18
CA ALA A 6 4.57 -4.19 -10.15
C ALA A 6 3.10 -3.95 -9.83
N ALA A 7 2.84 -2.97 -8.96
CA ALA A 7 1.52 -2.65 -8.48
C ALA A 7 1.21 -1.17 -8.75
N VAL A 8 -0.02 -0.89 -9.17
CA VAL A 8 -0.56 0.46 -9.26
C VAL A 8 -1.73 0.55 -8.31
N GLN A 9 -1.78 1.62 -7.52
CA GLN A 9 -2.86 1.83 -6.57
C GLN A 9 -4.17 2.08 -7.30
N ALA A 10 -5.16 1.22 -7.04
CA ALA A 10 -6.51 1.38 -7.56
C ALA A 10 -7.39 2.14 -6.56
N PHE A 11 -7.16 1.91 -5.27
CA PHE A 11 -7.89 2.53 -4.18
C PHE A 11 -7.04 2.51 -2.91
N ASP A 12 -7.15 3.56 -2.10
CA ASP A 12 -6.57 3.62 -0.77
C ASP A 12 -7.52 4.33 0.18
N THR A 13 -7.60 3.84 1.41
CA THR A 13 -8.30 4.49 2.50
C THR A 13 -7.56 4.33 3.79
N GLY A 14 -7.58 5.37 4.61
CA GLY A 14 -6.82 5.41 5.85
C GLY A 14 -5.36 5.82 5.59
N GLY A 15 -4.47 5.53 6.53
CA GLY A 15 -3.08 5.98 6.43
C GLY A 15 -2.88 7.44 6.83
N PHE A 16 -2.11 8.19 6.04
CA PHE A 16 -1.87 9.61 6.28
C PHE A 16 -2.90 10.46 5.54
N THR A 17 -3.55 11.38 6.23
CA THR A 17 -4.55 12.27 5.63
C THR A 17 -4.20 13.71 5.96
N VAL A 18 -4.29 14.59 4.96
CA VAL A 18 -4.21 16.04 5.16
C VAL A 18 -5.59 16.64 4.96
N SER A 19 -6.06 17.41 5.94
CA SER A 19 -7.23 18.26 5.79
C SER A 19 -6.82 19.72 5.75
N ILE A 20 -7.33 20.45 4.76
CA ILE A 20 -7.17 21.89 4.67
C ILE A 20 -8.53 22.55 4.88
N THR A 21 -8.60 23.42 5.87
CA THR A 21 -9.82 24.06 6.34
C THR A 21 -9.68 25.58 6.31
N ASP A 22 -10.70 26.29 5.81
CA ASP A 22 -10.82 27.74 6.01
C ASP A 22 -11.35 27.99 7.43
N VAL A 23 -10.54 28.60 8.28
CA VAL A 23 -10.88 28.79 9.70
C VAL A 23 -12.06 29.76 9.92
N ARG A 24 -12.43 30.56 8.91
CA ARG A 24 -13.53 31.54 9.01
C ARG A 24 -14.90 30.88 8.89
N ASN A 25 -15.01 29.82 8.11
CA ASN A 25 -16.29 29.16 7.80
C ASN A 25 -16.25 27.64 8.01
N ASN A 26 -15.13 27.09 8.46
CA ASN A 26 -14.90 25.68 8.72
C ASN A 26 -15.20 24.77 7.50
N ALA A 27 -15.02 25.29 6.29
CA ALA A 27 -15.21 24.53 5.06
C ALA A 27 -13.94 23.75 4.71
N ALA A 28 -14.10 22.46 4.38
CA ALA A 28 -13.03 21.64 3.80
C ALA A 28 -12.78 22.07 2.35
N LEU A 29 -11.51 22.23 1.97
CA LEU A 29 -11.12 22.89 0.72
C LEU A 29 -10.46 21.98 -0.33
N VAL A 30 -10.35 20.66 -0.12
CA VAL A 30 -9.48 19.82 -0.97
C VAL A 30 -10.14 18.57 -1.52
N GLU A 31 -9.87 18.31 -2.81
CA GLU A 31 -9.90 17.00 -3.44
C GLU A 31 -8.45 16.47 -3.53
N PRO A 32 -8.11 15.35 -2.88
CA PRO A 32 -6.76 14.82 -2.94
C PRO A 32 -6.45 14.29 -4.35
N HIS A 33 -5.28 14.67 -4.87
CA HIS A 33 -4.66 13.96 -5.99
C HIS A 33 -3.71 12.92 -5.43
N ALA A 34 -4.19 11.69 -5.29
CA ALA A 34 -3.41 10.55 -4.84
C ALA A 34 -2.86 9.78 -6.04
N GLY A 35 -1.56 9.46 -6.00
CA GLY A 35 -0.90 8.58 -6.95
C GLY A 35 0.10 7.72 -6.22
N GLY A 36 0.01 6.41 -6.40
CA GLY A 36 0.87 5.46 -5.72
C GLY A 36 1.06 4.18 -6.51
N GLY A 37 2.08 3.42 -6.09
CA GLY A 37 2.42 2.15 -6.69
C GLY A 37 3.38 1.38 -5.79
N GLY A 38 3.58 0.12 -6.13
CA GLY A 38 4.37 -0.78 -5.31
C GLY A 38 5.16 -1.79 -6.12
N VAL A 39 6.14 -2.38 -5.47
CA VAL A 39 6.82 -3.57 -5.96
C VAL A 39 6.72 -4.64 -4.90
N HIS A 40 6.26 -5.82 -5.29
CA HIS A 40 6.11 -6.96 -4.40
C HIS A 40 6.88 -8.16 -4.92
N ILE A 41 7.33 -8.96 -3.97
CA ILE A 41 8.03 -10.21 -4.20
C ILE A 41 7.29 -11.32 -3.45
N SER A 42 7.13 -12.47 -4.11
CA SER A 42 6.68 -13.71 -3.46
C SER A 42 7.71 -14.79 -3.69
N VAL A 43 8.17 -15.42 -2.61
CA VAL A 43 9.16 -16.49 -2.60
C VAL A 43 8.55 -17.75 -1.98
N PRO A 44 8.17 -18.74 -2.80
CA PRO A 44 7.72 -20.04 -2.32
C PRO A 44 8.83 -20.75 -1.54
N LEU A 45 8.50 -21.19 -0.34
CA LEU A 45 9.36 -21.99 0.52
C LEU A 45 9.38 -23.45 0.07
N HIS A 46 8.20 -23.96 -0.24
CA HIS A 46 8.00 -25.31 -0.70
C HIS A 46 6.71 -25.39 -1.52
N ARG A 47 6.57 -26.44 -2.34
CA ARG A 47 5.33 -26.69 -3.10
C ARG A 47 4.74 -28.03 -2.69
N PHE A 48 3.53 -27.99 -2.16
CA PHE A 48 2.71 -29.14 -1.78
C PHE A 48 1.51 -29.24 -2.73
N GLY A 49 1.76 -29.75 -3.95
CA GLY A 49 0.73 -29.83 -4.99
C GLY A 49 0.23 -28.44 -5.41
N THR A 50 -1.01 -28.13 -5.05
CA THR A 50 -1.69 -26.86 -5.33
C THR A 50 -1.42 -25.77 -4.30
N PHE A 51 -0.79 -26.11 -3.17
CA PHE A 51 -0.47 -25.17 -2.09
C PHE A 51 1.02 -24.87 -2.02
N GLU A 52 1.37 -23.61 -1.84
CA GLU A 52 2.74 -23.10 -1.76
C GLU A 52 2.88 -22.15 -0.56
N PRO A 53 3.41 -22.60 0.60
CA PRO A 53 3.82 -21.67 1.64
C PRO A 53 4.90 -20.73 1.11
N ALA A 54 4.82 -19.45 1.43
CA ALA A 54 5.69 -18.44 0.87
C ALA A 54 6.05 -17.33 1.87
N PHE A 55 7.21 -16.72 1.63
CA PHE A 55 7.54 -15.40 2.14
C PHE A 55 7.08 -14.34 1.14
N PHE A 56 6.52 -13.26 1.65
CA PHE A 56 6.12 -12.10 0.87
C PHE A 56 6.86 -10.88 1.39
N GLY A 57 7.28 -10.04 0.47
CA GLY A 57 7.88 -8.76 0.80
C GLY A 57 7.47 -7.72 -0.22
N GLY A 58 7.41 -6.47 0.19
CA GLY A 58 6.98 -5.42 -0.69
C GLY A 58 7.36 -4.04 -0.21
N LEU A 59 7.31 -3.11 -1.16
CA LEU A 59 7.52 -1.70 -0.93
C LEU A 59 6.48 -0.93 -1.73
N ASP A 60 5.59 -0.25 -1.02
CA ASP A 60 4.60 0.67 -1.56
C ASP A 60 5.10 2.10 -1.38
N GLY A 61 4.92 2.94 -2.39
CA GLY A 61 5.21 4.36 -2.36
C GLY A 61 3.98 5.14 -2.83
N GLU A 62 3.64 6.17 -2.07
CA GLU A 62 2.45 6.99 -2.30
C GLU A 62 2.82 8.46 -2.22
N GLY A 63 2.30 9.24 -3.15
CA GLY A 63 2.43 10.69 -3.17
C GLY A 63 1.06 11.32 -3.24
N GLU A 64 0.82 12.28 -2.35
CA GLU A 64 -0.38 13.09 -2.39
C GLU A 64 -0.01 14.56 -2.41
N ARG A 65 -0.73 15.33 -3.23
CA ARG A 65 -0.59 16.77 -3.27
C ARG A 65 -1.92 17.44 -3.00
N TYR A 66 -1.91 18.34 -2.04
CA TYR A 66 -3.03 19.17 -1.62
C TYR A 66 -2.71 20.61 -2.00
N GLN A 67 -3.62 21.29 -2.70
CA GLN A 67 -3.44 22.67 -3.10
C GLN A 67 -4.73 23.47 -2.92
N VAL A 68 -4.62 24.59 -2.20
CA VAL A 68 -5.71 25.54 -1.96
C VAL A 68 -5.18 26.95 -2.10
N GLY A 69 -5.62 27.66 -3.15
CA GLY A 69 -5.06 28.97 -3.48
C GLY A 69 -3.54 28.87 -3.65
N GLU A 70 -2.80 29.59 -2.80
CA GLU A 70 -1.33 29.59 -2.77
C GLU A 70 -0.73 28.54 -1.79
N VAL A 71 -1.55 27.93 -0.94
CA VAL A 71 -1.07 26.92 0.01
C VAL A 71 -0.95 25.58 -0.70
N VAL A 72 0.28 25.05 -0.72
CA VAL A 72 0.58 23.72 -1.28
C VAL A 72 1.20 22.85 -0.19
N VAL A 73 0.64 21.66 0.00
CA VAL A 73 1.14 20.65 0.91
C VAL A 73 1.35 19.38 0.10
N SER A 74 2.55 18.82 0.20
CA SER A 74 2.88 17.52 -0.41
C SER A 74 3.14 16.52 0.70
N VAL A 75 2.61 15.32 0.50
CA VAL A 75 2.82 14.17 1.35
C VAL A 75 3.51 13.11 0.50
N ALA A 76 4.58 12.55 1.03
CA ALA A 76 5.17 11.33 0.51
C ALA A 76 5.10 10.27 1.60
N SER A 77 4.56 9.10 1.30
CA SER A 77 4.57 7.95 2.20
C SER A 77 5.16 6.72 1.54
N VAL A 78 5.79 5.88 2.35
CA VAL A 78 6.39 4.62 1.94
C VAL A 78 6.00 3.56 2.95
N THR A 79 5.52 2.42 2.48
CA THR A 79 5.24 1.26 3.33
C THR A 79 6.10 0.09 2.88
N GLY A 80 6.93 -0.42 3.78
CA GLY A 80 7.62 -1.69 3.62
C GLY A 80 6.82 -2.81 4.30
N GLU A 81 6.78 -3.99 3.71
CA GLU A 81 6.06 -5.15 4.26
C GLU A 81 6.92 -6.40 4.22
N VAL A 82 6.81 -7.22 5.27
CA VAL A 82 7.37 -8.57 5.34
C VAL A 82 6.33 -9.48 5.97
N GLU A 83 5.93 -10.51 5.23
CA GLU A 83 4.84 -11.39 5.63
C GLU A 83 5.14 -12.86 5.31
N VAL A 84 4.38 -13.73 5.98
CA VAL A 84 4.36 -15.16 5.73
C VAL A 84 2.94 -15.62 5.45
N GLY A 85 2.80 -16.61 4.58
CA GLY A 85 1.49 -17.14 4.29
C GLY A 85 1.50 -18.19 3.20
N GLY A 86 0.40 -18.27 2.46
CA GLY A 86 0.13 -19.34 1.51
C GLY A 86 -0.42 -18.85 0.19
N ARG A 87 0.07 -19.48 -0.88
CA ARG A 87 -0.43 -19.34 -2.25
C ARG A 87 -1.13 -20.64 -2.66
N PHE A 88 -2.32 -20.51 -3.24
CA PHE A 88 -3.11 -21.60 -3.80
C PHE A 88 -3.23 -21.42 -5.30
N ARG A 89 -3.03 -22.51 -6.03
CA ARG A 89 -3.11 -22.55 -7.49
C ARG A 89 -4.16 -23.58 -7.90
N PHE A 90 -5.01 -23.23 -8.85
CA PHE A 90 -6.07 -24.11 -9.34
C PHE A 90 -6.29 -23.92 -10.84
N GLY A 91 -6.74 -24.98 -11.52
CA GLY A 91 -7.04 -24.94 -12.96
C GLY A 91 -6.03 -25.72 -13.80
N ASP A 92 -5.82 -25.25 -15.03
CA ASP A 92 -4.96 -25.87 -16.03
C ASP A 92 -3.51 -25.37 -15.90
N PRO A 93 -2.47 -26.22 -16.06
CA PRO A 93 -1.09 -25.77 -16.07
C PRO A 93 -0.79 -24.60 -17.00
N ASP A 94 -1.52 -24.34 -18.08
CA ASP A 94 -1.26 -23.19 -18.96
C ASP A 94 -2.03 -21.92 -18.54
N LEU A 95 -3.06 -22.08 -17.72
CA LEU A 95 -3.89 -21.01 -17.15
C LEU A 95 -4.31 -21.37 -15.72
N MET A 96 -3.59 -20.83 -14.75
CA MET A 96 -3.84 -21.09 -13.33
C MET A 96 -4.55 -19.90 -12.71
N GLY A 97 -5.65 -20.15 -12.01
CA GLY A 97 -6.15 -19.20 -11.02
C GLY A 97 -5.25 -19.24 -9.78
N VAL A 98 -5.03 -18.08 -9.18
CA VAL A 98 -4.19 -17.93 -7.98
C VAL A 98 -4.89 -17.12 -6.91
N VAL A 99 -4.79 -17.63 -5.68
CA VAL A 99 -5.16 -16.90 -4.46
C VAL A 99 -3.98 -16.94 -3.50
N GLU A 100 -3.59 -15.79 -2.98
CA GLU A 100 -2.54 -15.67 -1.96
C GLU A 100 -3.11 -14.97 -0.74
N PHE A 101 -2.64 -15.37 0.43
CA PHE A 101 -2.87 -14.68 1.69
C PHE A 101 -1.57 -14.64 2.48
N GLY A 102 -1.21 -13.48 2.99
CA GLY A 102 -0.08 -13.27 3.88
C GLY A 102 -0.49 -12.47 5.11
N GLY A 103 0.24 -12.68 6.20
CA GLY A 103 0.16 -11.83 7.37
C GLY A 103 1.54 -11.60 7.97
N GLY A 104 1.77 -10.40 8.49
CA GLY A 104 3.06 -10.06 9.07
C GLY A 104 3.16 -8.61 9.53
N MET A 105 4.32 -8.04 9.28
CA MET A 105 4.69 -6.72 9.76
C MET A 105 4.80 -5.74 8.60
N HIS A 106 4.11 -4.63 8.72
CA HIS A 106 4.19 -3.48 7.83
C HIS A 106 4.89 -2.35 8.57
N VAL A 107 5.76 -1.61 7.89
CA VAL A 107 6.42 -0.42 8.43
C VAL A 107 6.14 0.72 7.47
N ARG A 108 5.42 1.73 7.94
CA ARG A 108 5.06 2.90 7.13
C ARG A 108 5.78 4.14 7.62
N GLY A 109 6.37 4.88 6.70
CA GLY A 109 6.87 6.22 6.96
C GLY A 109 6.12 7.24 6.11
N ALA A 110 5.85 8.43 6.62
CA ALA A 110 5.46 9.55 5.77
C ALA A 110 6.14 10.83 6.18
N ILE A 111 6.27 11.71 5.19
CA ILE A 111 6.75 13.07 5.32
C ILE A 111 5.67 14.00 4.76
N ALA A 112 5.26 14.99 5.56
CA ALA A 112 4.32 16.01 5.13
C ALA A 112 4.91 17.40 5.27
N GLY A 113 4.94 18.13 4.15
CA GLY A 113 5.61 19.43 4.08
C GLY A 113 7.08 19.33 4.50
N GLU A 114 7.55 20.34 5.22
CA GLU A 114 8.98 20.49 5.58
C GLU A 114 9.33 19.98 6.99
N ASN A 115 8.35 19.63 7.83
CA ASN A 115 8.57 19.56 9.28
C ASN A 115 8.05 18.30 9.97
N VAL A 116 7.38 17.40 9.27
CA VAL A 116 6.73 16.24 9.89
C VAL A 116 7.22 14.99 9.22
N ALA A 117 7.95 14.17 9.96
CA ALA A 117 8.36 12.83 9.57
C ALA A 117 7.93 11.85 10.66
N GLU A 118 7.30 10.76 10.26
CA GLU A 118 6.88 9.73 11.19
C GLU A 118 7.14 8.33 10.60
N VAL A 119 7.48 7.37 11.47
CA VAL A 119 7.67 5.96 11.13
C VAL A 119 6.83 5.11 12.08
N ARG A 120 6.10 4.14 11.52
CA ARG A 120 5.11 3.34 12.24
C ARG A 120 5.27 1.85 11.95
N PRO A 121 5.49 1.02 12.98
CA PRO A 121 5.26 -0.40 12.88
C PRO A 121 3.77 -0.70 12.96
N MET A 122 3.29 -1.57 12.07
CA MET A 122 1.91 -2.01 11.96
C MET A 122 1.91 -3.53 11.75
N TYR A 123 0.83 -4.18 12.17
CA TYR A 123 0.54 -5.53 11.72
C TYR A 123 -0.31 -5.44 10.48
N GLY A 124 -0.09 -6.34 9.54
CA GLY A 124 -0.81 -6.32 8.28
C GLY A 124 -1.13 -7.69 7.75
N THR A 125 -1.99 -7.68 6.74
CA THR A 125 -2.25 -8.82 5.88
C THR A 125 -2.30 -8.35 4.44
N HIS A 126 -1.90 -9.21 3.51
CA HIS A 126 -2.28 -9.05 2.11
C HIS A 126 -3.14 -10.22 1.62
N THR A 127 -3.86 -9.96 0.55
CA THR A 127 -4.56 -10.96 -0.25
C THR A 127 -4.34 -10.64 -1.72
N LEU A 128 -3.94 -11.64 -2.51
CA LEU A 128 -3.91 -11.52 -3.97
C LEU A 128 -4.93 -12.50 -4.56
N ILE A 129 -5.70 -12.02 -5.53
CA ILE A 129 -6.54 -12.87 -6.39
C ILE A 129 -6.18 -12.55 -7.83
N GLY A 130 -5.79 -13.55 -8.59
CA GLY A 130 -5.32 -13.34 -9.95
C GLY A 130 -5.27 -14.59 -10.79
N ALA A 131 -4.59 -14.45 -11.93
CA ALA A 131 -4.33 -15.52 -12.86
C ALA A 131 -2.86 -15.52 -13.26
N GLU A 132 -2.32 -16.71 -13.45
CA GLU A 132 -1.00 -16.93 -14.04
C GLU A 132 -1.14 -17.54 -15.43
N PHE A 133 -0.29 -17.07 -16.33
CA PHE A 133 -0.27 -17.46 -17.73
C PHE A 133 1.15 -17.84 -18.14
N GLY A 134 1.26 -18.78 -19.08
CA GLY A 134 2.54 -19.14 -19.71
C GLY A 134 3.26 -20.32 -19.05
N PRO A 135 4.42 -20.70 -19.60
CA PRO A 135 5.11 -21.93 -19.26
C PRO A 135 5.66 -21.92 -17.82
N GLU A 136 5.88 -23.10 -17.23
CA GLU A 136 6.40 -23.25 -15.86
C GLU A 136 7.74 -22.54 -15.57
N LYS A 137 8.52 -22.17 -16.58
CA LYS A 137 9.80 -21.45 -16.37
C LYS A 137 9.65 -19.94 -16.40
N LEU A 138 8.54 -19.44 -16.93
CA LEU A 138 8.25 -18.02 -17.04
C LEU A 138 6.74 -17.83 -17.00
N ARG A 139 6.24 -17.48 -15.83
CA ARG A 139 4.82 -17.18 -15.62
C ARG A 139 4.61 -15.69 -15.70
N THR A 140 3.53 -15.24 -16.30
CA THR A 140 3.02 -13.88 -16.09
C THR A 140 1.90 -13.96 -15.08
N VAL A 141 1.92 -13.09 -14.07
CA VAL A 141 0.85 -13.00 -13.06
C VAL A 141 0.14 -11.67 -13.27
N VAL A 142 -1.19 -11.70 -13.29
CA VAL A 142 -2.02 -10.49 -13.26
C VAL A 142 -3.09 -10.70 -12.21
N GLY A 143 -3.31 -9.72 -11.35
CA GLY A 143 -4.28 -9.85 -10.27
C GLY A 143 -4.60 -8.55 -9.56
N LEU A 144 -5.51 -8.69 -8.62
CA LEU A 144 -5.87 -7.67 -7.64
C LEU A 144 -5.23 -8.05 -6.32
N ARG A 145 -4.50 -7.11 -5.72
CA ARG A 145 -3.90 -7.25 -4.41
C ARG A 145 -4.56 -6.28 -3.45
N GLY A 146 -5.08 -6.78 -2.35
CA GLY A 146 -5.52 -5.97 -1.21
C GLY A 146 -4.52 -6.11 -0.07
N ALA A 147 -4.22 -5.02 0.63
CA ALA A 147 -3.44 -5.01 1.85
C ALA A 147 -4.18 -4.21 2.92
N LEU A 148 -4.27 -4.79 4.11
CA LEU A 148 -4.86 -4.16 5.29
C LEU A 148 -3.79 -4.06 6.36
N SER A 149 -3.58 -2.87 6.91
CA SER A 149 -2.67 -2.69 8.06
C SER A 149 -3.40 -2.06 9.23
N PHE A 150 -2.97 -2.46 10.42
CA PHE A 150 -3.50 -2.04 11.70
C PHE A 150 -2.34 -1.68 12.64
N GLY A 151 -2.41 -0.51 13.26
CA GLY A 151 -1.40 -0.04 14.20
C GLY A 151 -1.97 0.95 15.20
N ASN A 152 -1.43 0.93 16.41
CA ASN A 152 -1.72 1.99 17.38
C ASN A 152 -0.88 3.21 17.02
N GLY A 153 -1.54 4.33 16.73
CA GLY A 153 -0.87 5.58 16.39
C GLY A 153 -0.08 6.12 17.59
N TRP A 154 1.20 6.43 17.36
CA TRP A 154 1.92 7.40 18.18
C TRP A 154 1.77 8.76 17.51
N TYR A 155 1.59 9.83 18.25
CA TYR A 155 1.26 11.12 17.65
C TYR A 155 2.44 12.07 17.81
N GLY A 156 2.97 12.56 16.69
CA GLY A 156 3.89 13.68 16.70
C GLY A 156 3.26 14.91 17.39
N PRO A 157 4.07 15.76 18.03
CA PRO A 157 3.58 16.89 18.83
C PRO A 157 2.87 17.98 18.01
N ASP A 158 3.25 18.15 16.73
CA ASP A 158 2.68 19.18 15.86
C ASP A 158 1.83 18.52 14.76
N ARG A 159 0.50 18.62 14.91
CA ARG A 159 -0.48 18.07 13.94
C ARG A 159 -1.01 19.08 12.94
N HIS A 160 -0.60 20.34 13.06
CA HIS A 160 -1.19 21.39 12.27
C HIS A 160 -0.24 22.53 11.98
N LYS A 161 -0.50 23.22 10.87
CA LYS A 161 0.13 24.48 10.48
C LYS A 161 -0.96 25.45 10.06
N GLN A 162 -1.01 26.60 10.71
CA GLN A 162 -1.88 27.70 10.29
C GLN A 162 -1.09 28.71 9.46
N THR A 163 -1.62 29.08 8.29
CA THR A 163 -1.10 30.15 7.43
C THR A 163 -2.24 31.10 7.08
N GLY A 164 -2.32 32.23 7.79
CA GLY A 164 -3.45 33.16 7.68
C GLY A 164 -4.76 32.49 8.12
N ASP A 165 -5.77 32.54 7.24
CA ASP A 165 -7.09 31.92 7.44
C ASP A 165 -7.14 30.43 7.06
N VAL A 166 -6.02 29.84 6.67
CA VAL A 166 -5.94 28.44 6.26
C VAL A 166 -5.28 27.62 7.37
N LEU A 167 -6.00 26.63 7.88
CA LEU A 167 -5.47 25.59 8.76
C LEU A 167 -5.20 24.33 7.94
N VAL A 168 -3.96 23.85 8.00
CA VAL A 168 -3.56 22.55 7.47
C VAL A 168 -3.41 21.63 8.66
N ASP A 169 -4.27 20.63 8.78
CA ASP A 169 -4.13 19.55 9.74
C ASP A 169 -3.65 18.29 9.02
N TRP A 170 -2.83 17.50 9.69
CA TRP A 170 -2.50 16.16 9.26
C TRP A 170 -2.82 15.16 10.36
N ASP A 171 -3.47 14.08 9.95
CA ASP A 171 -3.82 12.99 10.83
C ASP A 171 -3.36 11.66 10.25
N TRP A 172 -2.94 10.78 11.15
CA TRP A 172 -2.59 9.44 10.79
C TRP A 172 -3.66 8.49 11.32
N GLN A 173 -4.40 7.90 10.40
CA GLN A 173 -5.34 6.86 10.73
C GLN A 173 -4.60 5.61 11.24
N PRO A 174 -5.11 4.97 12.30
CA PRO A 174 -4.50 3.77 12.87
C PRO A 174 -4.61 2.55 11.93
N ASN A 175 -5.53 2.61 10.97
CA ASN A 175 -5.76 1.53 10.02
C ASN A 175 -5.68 2.08 8.59
N ASP A 176 -5.18 1.25 7.68
CA ASP A 176 -5.20 1.52 6.25
C ASP A 176 -5.65 0.29 5.46
N LEU A 177 -6.27 0.55 4.32
CA LEU A 177 -6.68 -0.44 3.32
C LEU A 177 -6.23 0.05 1.96
N ARG A 178 -5.24 -0.65 1.40
CA ARG A 178 -4.75 -0.45 0.04
C ARG A 178 -5.28 -1.54 -0.87
N VAL A 179 -5.77 -1.15 -2.05
CA VAL A 179 -6.09 -2.09 -3.14
C VAL A 179 -5.31 -1.67 -4.37
N GLN A 180 -4.60 -2.63 -4.95
CA GLN A 180 -3.69 -2.43 -6.06
C GLN A 180 -4.00 -3.39 -7.19
N LEU A 181 -3.85 -2.91 -8.41
CA LEU A 181 -3.76 -3.73 -9.61
C LEU A 181 -2.30 -4.16 -9.76
N CYS A 182 -2.06 -5.47 -9.81
CA CYS A 182 -0.72 -6.03 -9.90
C CYS A 182 -0.53 -6.78 -11.21
N ALA A 183 0.63 -6.59 -11.82
CA ALA A 183 1.10 -7.41 -12.93
C ALA A 183 2.59 -7.69 -12.77
N GLY A 184 3.02 -8.87 -13.16
CA GLY A 184 4.41 -9.25 -12.97
C GLY A 184 4.77 -10.60 -13.57
N VAL A 185 5.98 -11.05 -13.26
CA VAL A 185 6.54 -12.28 -13.81
C VAL A 185 7.03 -13.20 -12.70
N GLY A 186 6.72 -14.48 -12.84
CA GLY A 186 7.30 -15.59 -12.09
C GLY A 186 8.54 -16.10 -12.80
N LEU A 187 9.68 -16.01 -12.12
CA LEU A 187 10.99 -16.49 -12.57
C LEU A 187 11.35 -17.78 -11.81
N PRO A 188 12.19 -18.67 -12.36
CA PRO A 188 12.54 -19.97 -11.77
C PRO A 188 12.96 -19.88 -10.29
#